data_AF-A0A9Q4MHG5-F1
#
_entry.id   AF-A0A9Q4MHG5-F1
#
_cell.length_a   1.000
_cell.length_b   1.000
_cell.length_c   1.000
_cell.angle_alpha   90.00
_cell.angle_beta   90.00
_cell.angle_gamma   90.00
#
_symmetry.space_group_name_H-M   'P 1'
#
loop_
_entity.id
_entity.type
_entity.pdbx_description
1 polymer ?
#
loop_
_entity_poly.entity_id
_entity_poly.type
_entity_poly.pdbx_seq_one_letter_code
_entity_poly.pdbx_strand_id
1 'polypeptide(L)'
;MNTTHTDDTKRSVSGRPAAQLKDIAAQLIVMGKQDQVDRKRVMSPGFDDYALYAADLKRQQQLERLMQGRGLFRFNEVGKDAVTAEFLIIQHSSPAFMKRFEKEMGELAARGDFPKDDYATFVDRLLVYEHKPQRYGTQANGDLELYSIEDEQFVDKRRASMGLPPLQVLIDKLEKVKQSVRNGKGLGLER
;
A
#
# COMPACT_ATOMS: atom_id res chain seq x y z
N MET A 1 -42.40 5.77 -41.22
CA MET A 1 -40.95 5.86 -41.52
C MET A 1 -40.42 7.09 -40.81
N ASN A 2 -39.20 7.00 -40.30
CA ASN A 2 -38.45 7.98 -39.49
C ASN A 2 -38.88 8.13 -38.03
N THR A 3 -37.98 8.14 -37.05
CA THR A 3 -36.57 7.71 -36.95
C THR A 3 -36.32 7.63 -35.44
N THR A 4 -35.77 6.53 -34.98
CA THR A 4 -35.27 6.32 -33.63
C THR A 4 -34.14 7.29 -33.29
N HIS A 5 -34.28 8.02 -32.19
CA HIS A 5 -33.16 8.63 -31.46
C HIS A 5 -33.34 8.26 -29.99
N THR A 6 -32.80 7.10 -29.63
CA THR A 6 -32.44 6.81 -28.25
C THR A 6 -30.96 7.08 -28.12
N ASP A 7 -30.71 8.20 -27.45
CA ASP A 7 -29.45 8.62 -26.87
C ASP A 7 -28.97 7.56 -25.87
N ASP A 8 -28.01 6.73 -26.28
CA ASP A 8 -27.44 5.67 -25.44
C ASP A 8 -26.21 6.22 -24.70
N THR A 9 -26.48 7.09 -23.73
CA THR A 9 -25.50 7.54 -22.73
C THR A 9 -25.28 6.44 -21.69
N LYS A 10 -24.00 6.25 -21.31
CA LYS A 10 -23.48 5.47 -20.17
C LYS A 10 -23.37 3.94 -20.36
N ARG A 11 -22.26 3.49 -20.94
CA ARG A 11 -21.65 2.20 -20.55
C ARG A 11 -21.23 2.29 -19.08
N SER A 12 -22.04 1.68 -18.21
CA SER A 12 -21.65 1.27 -16.86
C SER A 12 -20.33 0.47 -16.92
N VAL A 13 -19.26 0.98 -16.30
CA VAL A 13 -18.00 0.26 -16.05
C VAL A 13 -18.12 -0.58 -14.75
N SER A 14 -19.33 -0.99 -14.39
CA SER A 14 -19.59 -1.83 -13.22
C SER A 14 -20.21 -3.16 -13.68
N GLY A 15 -19.44 -4.24 -13.55
CA GLY A 15 -19.95 -5.58 -13.82
C GLY A 15 -18.91 -6.57 -14.29
N ARG A 16 -17.78 -6.72 -13.58
CA ARG A 16 -17.07 -8.00 -13.69
C ARG A 16 -17.96 -9.07 -13.05
N PRO A 17 -18.16 -10.23 -13.70
CA PRO A 17 -18.88 -11.34 -13.06
C PRO A 17 -18.23 -11.69 -11.72
N ALA A 18 -19.03 -12.10 -10.73
CA ALA A 18 -18.53 -12.43 -9.40
C ALA A 18 -17.42 -13.50 -9.42
N ALA A 19 -17.48 -14.45 -10.36
CA ALA A 19 -16.42 -15.42 -10.58
C ALA A 19 -15.08 -14.75 -10.94
N GLN A 20 -15.10 -13.76 -11.83
CA GLN A 20 -13.91 -13.02 -12.23
C GLN A 20 -13.34 -12.19 -11.06
N LEU A 21 -14.19 -11.59 -10.23
CA LEU A 21 -13.75 -10.87 -9.01
C LEU A 21 -13.06 -11.79 -8.00
N LYS A 22 -13.55 -13.02 -7.83
CA LYS A 22 -12.89 -14.02 -6.99
C LYS A 22 -11.51 -14.41 -7.52
N ASP A 23 -11.38 -14.59 -8.84
CA ASP A 23 -10.09 -14.92 -9.46
C ASP A 23 -9.08 -13.78 -9.33
N ILE A 24 -9.54 -12.53 -9.43
CA ILE A 24 -8.69 -11.34 -9.19
C ILE A 24 -8.27 -11.28 -7.73
N ALA A 25 -9.20 -11.48 -6.80
CA ALA A 25 -8.91 -11.47 -5.37
C ALA A 25 -7.81 -12.49 -5.03
N ALA A 26 -7.93 -13.72 -5.55
CA ALA A 26 -6.92 -14.75 -5.38
C ALA A 26 -5.55 -14.34 -5.94
N GLN A 27 -5.50 -13.73 -7.13
CA GLN A 27 -4.26 -13.26 -7.73
C GLN A 27 -3.61 -12.14 -6.94
N LEU A 28 -4.39 -11.15 -6.48
CA LEU A 28 -3.89 -10.05 -5.63
C LEU A 28 -3.25 -10.61 -4.36
N ILE A 29 -3.95 -11.52 -3.66
CA ILE A 29 -3.45 -12.14 -2.42
C ILE A 29 -2.13 -12.88 -2.67
N VAL A 30 -2.00 -13.61 -3.78
CA VAL A 30 -0.74 -14.30 -4.12
C VAL A 30 0.38 -13.29 -4.38
N MET A 31 0.11 -12.23 -5.14
CA MET A 31 1.10 -11.17 -5.41
C MET A 31 1.55 -10.47 -4.13
N GLY A 32 0.63 -10.12 -3.23
CA GLY A 32 0.93 -9.50 -1.94
C GLY A 32 1.70 -10.43 -0.99
N LYS A 33 1.40 -11.74 -1.00
CA LYS A 33 2.21 -12.71 -0.26
C LYS A 33 3.64 -12.78 -0.79
N GLN A 34 3.82 -12.80 -2.11
CA GLN A 34 5.15 -12.81 -2.71
C GLN A 34 5.91 -11.51 -2.43
N ASP A 35 5.22 -10.36 -2.43
CA ASP A 35 5.79 -9.08 -1.98
C ASP A 35 6.39 -9.21 -0.58
N GLN A 36 5.62 -9.67 0.38
CA GLN A 36 6.07 -9.79 1.76
C GLN A 36 7.20 -10.83 1.93
N VAL A 37 7.22 -11.90 1.13
CA VAL A 37 8.35 -12.85 1.10
C VAL A 37 9.64 -12.16 0.68
N ASP A 38 9.60 -11.32 -0.36
CA ASP A 38 10.78 -10.62 -0.84
C ASP A 38 11.23 -9.56 0.19
N ARG A 39 10.27 -8.85 0.82
CA ARG A 39 10.55 -7.82 1.84
C ARG A 39 11.24 -8.36 3.09
N LYS A 40 10.96 -9.60 3.50
CA LYS A 40 11.66 -10.25 4.62
C LYS A 40 13.17 -10.36 4.43
N ARG A 41 13.67 -10.18 3.21
CA ARG A 41 15.09 -10.34 2.87
C ARG A 41 15.86 -9.02 2.77
N VAL A 42 15.19 -7.86 2.79
CA VAL A 42 15.74 -6.52 2.45
C VAL A 42 16.95 -6.10 3.29
N MET A 43 17.13 -6.66 4.48
CA MET A 43 18.29 -6.36 5.35
C MET A 43 19.14 -7.59 5.67
N SER A 44 19.04 -8.63 4.83
CA SER A 44 19.88 -9.82 4.92
C SER A 44 21.20 -9.63 4.15
N PRO A 45 22.33 -10.21 4.60
CA PRO A 45 23.57 -10.19 3.83
C PRO A 45 23.37 -10.75 2.42
N GLY A 46 23.89 -10.05 1.41
CA GLY A 46 23.74 -10.45 0.01
C GLY A 46 22.34 -10.21 -0.57
N PHE A 47 21.53 -9.35 0.05
CA PHE A 47 20.28 -8.89 -0.54
C PHE A 47 20.52 -8.18 -1.86
N ASP A 48 19.67 -8.48 -2.84
CA ASP A 48 19.74 -7.94 -4.19
C ASP A 48 18.61 -6.91 -4.38
N ASP A 49 18.95 -5.64 -4.17
CA ASP A 49 18.02 -4.51 -4.35
C ASP A 49 17.48 -4.43 -5.78
N TYR A 50 18.29 -4.82 -6.78
CA TYR A 50 17.88 -4.80 -8.18
C TYR A 50 16.83 -5.87 -8.46
N ALA A 51 17.01 -7.08 -7.93
CA ALA A 51 16.01 -8.14 -8.02
C ALA A 51 14.68 -7.74 -7.36
N LEU A 52 14.74 -7.05 -6.21
CA LEU A 52 13.56 -6.52 -5.53
C LEU A 52 12.81 -5.52 -6.42
N TYR A 53 13.54 -4.53 -6.93
CA TYR A 53 13.00 -3.51 -7.81
C TYR A 53 12.38 -4.11 -9.08
N ALA A 54 13.05 -5.08 -9.69
CA ALA A 54 12.53 -5.79 -10.86
C ALA A 54 11.26 -6.61 -10.54
N ALA A 55 11.16 -7.19 -9.35
CA ALA A 55 9.95 -7.88 -8.89
C ALA A 55 8.78 -6.89 -8.68
N ASP A 56 9.05 -5.72 -8.11
CA ASP A 56 8.05 -4.68 -7.88
C ASP A 56 7.50 -4.11 -9.20
N LEU A 57 8.37 -3.85 -10.18
CA LEU A 57 7.93 -3.46 -11.53
C LEU A 57 7.03 -4.50 -12.19
N LYS A 58 7.34 -5.80 -12.02
CA LYS A 58 6.49 -6.89 -12.53
C LYS A 58 5.12 -6.90 -11.85
N ARG A 59 5.08 -6.73 -10.52
CA ARG A 59 3.81 -6.65 -9.76
C ARG A 59 2.99 -5.44 -10.18
N GLN A 60 3.61 -4.28 -10.34
CA GLN A 60 2.94 -3.07 -10.82
C GLN A 60 2.27 -3.31 -12.17
N GLN A 61 3.00 -3.87 -13.14
CA GLN A 61 2.46 -4.18 -14.47
C GLN A 61 1.32 -5.20 -14.41
N GLN A 62 1.43 -6.20 -13.52
CA GLN A 62 0.38 -7.19 -13.34
C GLN A 62 -0.88 -6.58 -12.69
N LEU A 63 -0.71 -5.71 -11.69
CA LEU A 63 -1.83 -4.99 -11.09
C LEU A 63 -2.53 -4.10 -12.13
N GLU A 64 -1.77 -3.37 -12.93
CA GLU A 64 -2.34 -2.54 -14.00
C GLU A 64 -3.17 -3.36 -15.00
N ARG A 65 -2.68 -4.55 -15.37
CA ARG A 65 -3.46 -5.51 -16.19
C ARG A 65 -4.71 -6.00 -15.48
N LEU A 66 -4.64 -6.29 -14.17
CA LEU A 66 -5.80 -6.72 -13.39
C LEU A 66 -6.84 -5.61 -13.29
N MET A 67 -6.45 -4.35 -13.15
CA MET A 67 -7.37 -3.22 -13.05
C MET A 67 -8.10 -2.94 -14.37
N GLN A 68 -7.47 -3.18 -15.53
CA GLN A 68 -8.05 -2.88 -16.86
C GLN A 68 -8.65 -1.45 -16.93
N GLY A 69 -8.01 -0.48 -16.27
CA GLY A 69 -8.44 0.93 -16.26
C GLY A 69 -9.61 1.29 -15.33
N ARG A 70 -10.13 0.37 -14.49
CA ARG A 70 -11.34 0.61 -13.67
C ARG A 70 -11.13 1.38 -12.35
N GLY A 71 -9.89 1.57 -11.91
CA GLY A 71 -9.58 2.04 -10.55
C GLY A 71 -9.37 0.91 -9.55
N LEU A 72 -9.19 1.27 -8.29
CA LEU A 72 -8.87 0.38 -7.17
C LEU A 72 -9.99 -0.61 -6.87
N PHE A 73 -9.62 -1.80 -6.39
CA PHE A 73 -10.58 -2.77 -5.87
C PHE A 73 -11.01 -2.42 -4.44
N ARG A 74 -12.25 -2.77 -4.11
CA ARG A 74 -12.87 -2.41 -2.82
C ARG A 74 -13.15 -3.64 -1.99
N PHE A 75 -13.31 -3.46 -0.68
CA PHE A 75 -13.61 -4.57 0.24
C PHE A 75 -14.81 -5.40 -0.19
N ASN A 76 -15.89 -4.77 -0.64
CA ASN A 76 -17.10 -5.47 -1.07
C ASN A 76 -16.96 -6.21 -2.41
N GLU A 77 -15.88 -5.98 -3.17
CA GLU A 77 -15.63 -6.63 -4.46
C GLU A 77 -14.70 -7.84 -4.33
N VAL A 78 -13.62 -7.68 -3.57
CA VAL A 78 -12.51 -8.65 -3.53
C VAL A 78 -12.14 -9.11 -2.11
N GLY A 79 -12.76 -8.53 -1.08
CA GLY A 79 -12.45 -8.82 0.32
C GLY A 79 -11.22 -8.07 0.85
N LYS A 80 -11.08 -8.03 2.18
CA LYS A 80 -10.04 -7.24 2.86
C LYS A 80 -8.61 -7.66 2.48
N ASP A 81 -8.33 -8.96 2.46
CA ASP A 81 -6.99 -9.48 2.17
C ASP A 81 -6.49 -9.08 0.77
N ALA A 82 -7.37 -9.08 -0.22
CA ALA A 82 -7.03 -8.68 -1.57
C ALA A 82 -6.82 -7.17 -1.69
N VAL A 83 -7.59 -6.35 -0.97
CA VAL A 83 -7.38 -4.89 -0.92
C VAL A 83 -6.08 -4.55 -0.21
N THR A 84 -5.75 -5.21 0.92
CA THR A 84 -4.45 -5.03 1.56
C THR A 84 -3.30 -5.47 0.64
N ALA A 85 -3.47 -6.55 -0.12
CA ALA A 85 -2.48 -6.95 -1.11
C ALA A 85 -2.33 -5.93 -2.26
N GLU A 86 -3.45 -5.36 -2.75
CA GLU A 86 -3.45 -4.26 -3.71
C GLU A 86 -2.66 -3.05 -3.17
N PHE A 87 -2.92 -2.65 -1.92
CA PHE A 87 -2.16 -1.60 -1.24
C PHE A 87 -0.66 -1.88 -1.23
N LEU A 88 -0.25 -3.08 -0.81
CA LEU A 88 1.16 -3.47 -0.74
C LEU A 88 1.85 -3.34 -2.09
N ILE A 89 1.20 -3.78 -3.17
CA ILE A 89 1.72 -3.65 -4.53
C ILE A 89 1.86 -2.17 -4.90
N ILE A 90 0.83 -1.36 -4.64
CA ILE A 90 0.83 0.08 -4.98
C ILE A 90 1.94 0.80 -4.23
N GLN A 91 2.03 0.65 -2.91
CA GLN A 91 2.96 1.42 -2.07
C GLN A 91 4.44 1.08 -2.34
N HIS A 92 4.68 -0.01 -3.06
CA HIS A 92 5.98 -0.48 -3.51
C HIS A 92 6.22 -0.27 -5.01
N SER A 93 5.26 0.29 -5.73
CA SER A 93 5.39 0.64 -7.14
C SER A 93 6.18 1.94 -7.32
N SER A 94 6.38 2.36 -8.57
CA SER A 94 7.04 3.65 -8.83
C SER A 94 6.26 4.82 -8.22
N PRO A 95 6.93 5.91 -7.81
CA PRO A 95 6.24 7.08 -7.25
C PRO A 95 5.16 7.65 -8.20
N ALA A 96 5.43 7.64 -9.51
CA ALA A 96 4.47 8.06 -10.52
C ALA A 96 3.23 7.17 -10.56
N PHE A 97 3.39 5.85 -10.39
CA PHE A 97 2.27 4.93 -10.32
C PHE A 97 1.45 5.12 -9.05
N MET A 98 2.12 5.25 -7.89
CA MET A 98 1.46 5.54 -6.62
C MET A 98 0.60 6.80 -6.66
N LYS A 99 1.15 7.90 -7.19
CA LYS A 99 0.48 9.21 -7.20
C LYS A 99 -0.86 9.19 -7.94
N ARG A 100 -1.03 8.30 -8.94
CA ARG A 100 -2.31 8.12 -9.66
C ARG A 100 -3.48 7.78 -8.73
N PHE A 101 -3.22 7.11 -7.62
CA PHE A 101 -4.24 6.57 -6.72
C PHE A 101 -4.50 7.44 -5.49
N GLU A 102 -3.80 8.56 -5.33
CA GLU A 102 -3.89 9.38 -4.12
C GLU A 102 -5.33 9.81 -3.80
N LYS A 103 -6.03 10.33 -4.82
CA LYS A 103 -7.42 10.76 -4.68
C LYS A 103 -8.35 9.59 -4.39
N GLU A 104 -8.28 8.54 -5.20
CA GLU A 104 -9.19 7.39 -5.12
C GLU A 104 -9.04 6.63 -3.79
N MET A 105 -7.80 6.38 -3.36
CA MET A 105 -7.53 5.67 -2.10
C MET A 105 -8.07 6.45 -0.90
N GLY A 106 -7.94 7.78 -0.91
CA GLY A 106 -8.54 8.65 0.12
C GLY A 106 -10.07 8.57 0.14
N GLU A 107 -10.72 8.59 -1.02
CA GLU A 107 -12.18 8.44 -1.13
C GLU A 107 -12.67 7.06 -0.67
N LEU A 108 -11.92 5.99 -0.93
CA LEU A 108 -12.26 4.65 -0.47
C LEU A 108 -12.06 4.48 1.04
N ALA A 109 -10.94 4.98 1.59
CA ALA A 109 -10.68 4.96 3.02
C ALA A 109 -11.72 5.77 3.81
N ALA A 110 -12.16 6.93 3.28
CA ALA A 110 -13.22 7.74 3.87
C ALA A 110 -14.57 7.03 3.91
N ARG A 111 -14.87 6.21 2.89
CA ARG A 111 -16.09 5.39 2.80
C ARG A 111 -16.02 4.08 3.58
N GLY A 112 -14.84 3.70 4.07
CA GLY A 112 -14.63 2.42 4.76
C GLY A 112 -14.46 1.23 3.81
N ASP A 113 -14.16 1.47 2.53
CA ASP A 113 -13.92 0.46 1.49
C ASP A 113 -12.42 0.12 1.31
N PHE A 114 -11.55 0.73 2.12
CA PHE A 114 -10.09 0.55 2.12
C PHE A 114 -9.54 0.67 3.55
N PRO A 115 -8.44 -0.03 3.93
CA PRO A 115 -7.92 0.05 5.29
C PRO A 115 -7.34 1.44 5.59
N LYS A 116 -7.76 2.04 6.71
CA LYS A 116 -7.35 3.40 7.08
C LYS A 116 -5.88 3.51 7.47
N ASP A 117 -5.33 2.46 8.07
CA ASP A 117 -3.92 2.31 8.42
C ASP A 117 -3.03 2.18 7.18
N ASP A 118 -3.47 1.40 6.19
CA ASP A 118 -2.81 1.32 4.88
C ASP A 118 -2.83 2.69 4.18
N TYR A 119 -3.98 3.38 4.18
CA TYR A 119 -4.08 4.73 3.63
C TYR A 119 -3.18 5.75 4.36
N ALA A 120 -3.09 5.70 5.70
CA ALA A 120 -2.20 6.56 6.46
C ALA A 120 -0.73 6.34 6.07
N THR A 121 -0.34 5.09 5.88
CA THR A 121 1.00 4.69 5.42
C THR A 121 1.28 5.20 4.00
N PHE A 122 0.31 5.08 3.10
CA PHE A 122 0.39 5.62 1.74
C PHE A 122 0.61 7.14 1.73
N VAL A 123 -0.16 7.89 2.52
CA VAL A 123 -0.06 9.36 2.60
C VAL A 123 1.32 9.79 3.05
N ASP A 124 1.83 9.21 4.13
CA ASP A 124 3.17 9.57 4.63
C ASP A 124 4.26 9.23 3.62
N ARG A 125 4.15 8.12 2.89
CA ARG A 125 5.12 7.77 1.84
C ARG A 125 5.14 8.80 0.71
N LEU A 126 3.97 9.27 0.27
CA LEU A 126 3.91 10.37 -0.70
C LEU A 126 4.53 11.66 -0.16
N LEU A 127 4.24 12.01 1.10
CA LEU A 127 4.81 13.20 1.75
C LEU A 127 6.34 13.11 1.82
N VAL A 128 6.89 11.95 2.18
CA VAL A 128 8.34 11.71 2.21
C VAL A 128 8.95 11.86 0.81
N TYR A 129 8.33 11.31 -0.23
CA TYR A 129 8.80 11.51 -1.62
C TYR A 129 8.75 12.97 -2.06
N GLU A 130 7.83 13.76 -1.51
CA GLU A 130 7.72 15.20 -1.74
C GLU A 130 8.59 16.05 -0.79
N HIS A 131 9.45 15.41 0.02
CA HIS A 131 10.28 16.06 1.04
C HIS A 131 9.49 16.90 2.06
N LYS A 132 8.27 16.46 2.40
CA LYS A 132 7.38 17.08 3.37
C LYS A 132 7.34 16.29 4.68
N PRO A 133 7.03 16.95 5.81
CA PRO A 133 6.76 16.25 7.05
C PRO A 133 5.60 15.26 6.89
N GLN A 134 5.72 14.12 7.57
CA GLN A 134 4.72 13.08 7.64
C GLN A 134 3.50 13.54 8.44
N ARG A 135 2.33 12.99 8.13
CA ARG A 135 1.10 13.25 8.88
C ARG A 135 0.92 12.27 10.03
N TYR A 136 1.20 10.99 9.82
CA TYR A 136 0.92 9.92 10.78
C TYR A 136 2.19 9.28 11.36
N GLY A 137 3.37 9.58 10.81
CA GLY A 137 4.66 9.07 11.29
C GLY A 137 4.82 7.58 11.06
N THR A 138 4.59 7.11 9.84
CA THR A 138 4.66 5.68 9.46
C THR A 138 5.95 5.29 8.74
N GLN A 139 6.70 6.24 8.20
CA GLN A 139 7.93 6.01 7.44
C GLN A 139 9.17 6.31 8.28
N ALA A 140 10.18 5.47 8.10
CA ALA A 140 11.53 5.65 8.61
C ALA A 140 12.55 5.52 7.47
N ASN A 141 13.71 6.13 7.62
CA ASN A 141 14.82 6.07 6.67
C ASN A 141 15.60 4.74 6.80
N GLY A 142 16.65 4.58 6.00
CA GLY A 142 17.51 3.39 6.03
C GLY A 142 18.25 3.17 7.36
N ASP A 143 18.43 4.23 8.14
CA ASP A 143 18.99 4.20 9.49
C ASP A 143 17.95 3.88 10.57
N LEU A 144 16.71 3.55 10.17
CA LEU A 144 15.57 3.25 11.03
C LEU A 144 15.16 4.43 11.91
N GLU A 145 15.37 5.65 11.43
CA GLU A 145 14.93 6.89 12.07
C GLU A 145 13.70 7.44 11.35
N LEU A 146 12.71 7.92 12.12
CA LEU A 146 11.51 8.51 11.55
C LEU A 146 11.86 9.79 10.77
N TYR A 147 11.25 9.98 9.61
CA TYR A 147 11.24 11.29 8.97
C TYR A 147 10.43 12.28 9.82
N SER A 148 10.69 13.59 9.65
CA SER A 148 9.97 14.67 10.37
C SER A 148 8.46 14.49 10.31
N ILE A 149 7.75 14.80 11.41
CA ILE A 149 6.30 14.67 11.53
C ILE A 149 5.69 16.06 11.75
N GLU A 150 4.63 16.42 11.02
CA GLU A 150 3.90 17.67 11.24
C GLU A 150 3.23 17.65 12.62
N ASP A 151 3.33 18.74 13.39
CA ASP A 151 2.69 18.87 14.71
C ASP A 151 2.75 17.59 15.55
N GLU A 152 3.97 17.07 15.78
CA GLU A 152 4.22 15.74 16.34
C GLU A 152 3.50 15.52 17.68
N GLN A 153 3.36 16.56 18.51
CA GLN A 153 2.59 16.52 19.77
C GLN A 153 1.13 16.04 19.61
N PHE A 154 0.55 16.13 18.41
CA PHE A 154 -0.81 15.68 18.10
C PHE A 154 -0.87 14.43 17.21
N VAL A 155 0.28 13.80 16.93
CA VAL A 155 0.36 12.66 16.00
C VAL A 155 -0.50 11.49 16.45
N ASP A 156 -0.53 11.18 17.75
CA ASP A 156 -1.28 10.03 18.26
C ASP A 156 -2.80 10.21 18.12
N LYS A 157 -3.30 11.46 18.16
CA LYS A 157 -4.71 11.75 17.84
C LYS A 157 -5.02 11.41 16.38
N ARG A 158 -4.11 11.73 15.45
CA ARG A 158 -4.27 11.41 14.03
C ARG A 158 -4.12 9.90 13.79
N ARG A 159 -3.15 9.25 14.44
CA ARG A 159 -2.93 7.80 14.37
C ARG A 159 -4.14 7.01 14.85
N ALA A 160 -4.72 7.38 15.99
CA ALA A 160 -5.94 6.76 16.51
C ALA A 160 -7.12 6.86 15.53
N SER A 161 -7.28 8.00 14.83
CA SER A 161 -8.35 8.17 13.82
C SER A 161 -8.22 7.23 12.61
N MET A 162 -7.02 6.70 12.38
CA MET A 162 -6.69 5.77 11.31
C MET A 162 -6.55 4.31 11.79
N GLY A 163 -6.79 4.04 13.08
CA GLY A 163 -6.61 2.71 13.66
C GLY A 163 -5.14 2.31 13.86
N LEU A 164 -4.20 3.25 13.76
CA LEU A 164 -2.79 3.02 14.04
C LEU A 164 -2.53 3.01 15.57
N PRO A 165 -1.58 2.19 16.07
CA PRO A 165 -1.16 2.24 17.46
C PRO A 165 -0.41 3.57 17.75
N PRO A 166 -0.22 3.96 19.02
CA PRO A 166 0.60 5.13 19.37
C PRO A 166 1.97 5.12 18.70
N LEU A 167 2.54 6.29 18.39
CA LEU A 167 3.82 6.45 17.68
C LEU A 167 4.95 5.72 18.41
N GLN A 168 4.93 5.75 19.75
CA GLN A 168 5.91 5.06 20.58
C GLN A 168 6.02 3.56 20.26
N VAL A 169 4.91 2.91 19.87
CA VAL A 169 4.94 1.48 19.48
C VAL A 169 5.79 1.26 18.23
N LEU A 170 5.82 2.20 17.30
CA LEU A 170 6.70 2.14 16.12
C LEU A 170 8.14 2.45 16.50
N ILE A 171 8.37 3.48 17.33
CA ILE A 171 9.71 3.85 17.82
C ILE A 171 10.37 2.66 18.52
N ASP A 172 9.66 2.00 19.44
CA ASP A 172 10.16 0.83 20.15
C ASP A 172 10.51 -0.33 19.21
N LYS A 173 9.72 -0.52 18.13
CA LYS A 173 10.00 -1.53 17.10
C LYS A 173 11.28 -1.18 16.32
N LEU A 174 11.43 0.08 15.90
CA LEU A 174 12.62 0.54 15.17
C LEU A 174 13.87 0.38 16.03
N GLU A 175 13.83 0.74 17.31
CA GLU A 175 14.96 0.56 18.23
C GLU A 175 15.33 -0.91 18.45
N LYS A 176 14.34 -1.82 18.58
CA LYS A 176 14.59 -3.26 18.63
C LYS A 176 15.27 -3.78 17.37
N VAL A 177 14.86 -3.30 16.20
CA VAL A 177 15.49 -3.65 14.94
C VAL A 177 16.92 -3.11 14.87
N LYS A 178 17.14 -1.83 15.18
CA LYS A 178 18.48 -1.21 15.25
C LYS A 178 19.43 -2.03 16.11
N GLN A 179 18.97 -2.44 17.29
CA GLN A 179 19.78 -3.26 18.20
C GLN A 179 20.09 -4.64 17.62
N SER A 180 19.14 -5.27 16.93
CA SER A 180 19.34 -6.59 16.30
C SER A 180 20.34 -6.52 15.15
N VAL A 181 20.27 -5.47 14.33
CA VAL A 181 21.23 -5.19 13.25
C VAL A 181 22.62 -4.93 13.82
N ARG A 182 22.76 -4.07 14.84
CA ARG A 182 24.05 -3.80 15.53
C ARG A 182 24.69 -5.07 16.10
N ASN A 183 23.88 -6.01 16.57
CA ASN A 183 24.34 -7.27 17.14
C ASN A 183 24.66 -8.36 16.09
N GLY A 184 24.64 -8.03 14.79
CA GLY A 184 24.94 -8.97 13.70
C GLY A 184 23.88 -10.06 13.48
N LYS A 185 22.70 -9.94 14.10
CA LYS A 185 21.59 -10.91 13.99
C LYS A 185 20.66 -10.62 12.80
N GLY A 186 20.86 -9.49 12.11
CA GLY A 186 19.92 -8.99 11.11
C GLY A 186 18.57 -8.65 11.73
N LEU A 187 17.49 -8.66 10.93
CA LEU A 187 16.12 -8.35 11.36
C LEU A 187 15.48 -9.35 12.34
N GLY A 188 16.19 -10.39 12.77
CA GLY A 188 15.59 -11.45 13.58
C GLY A 188 14.56 -12.25 12.78
N LEU A 189 15.03 -13.00 11.79
CA LEU A 189 14.29 -14.19 11.36
C LEU A 189 14.56 -15.22 12.46
N GLU A 190 13.57 -15.51 13.31
CA GLU A 190 13.62 -16.76 14.07
C GLU A 190 13.88 -17.90 13.06
N ARG A 191 14.92 -18.68 13.35
CA ARG A 191 15.30 -19.84 12.53
C ARG A 191 14.23 -20.92 12.62
#